data_AF-A0A2S5JE67-F1
#
_entry.id   AF-A0A2S5JE67-F1
#
_cell.length_a   1.000
_cell.length_b   1.000
_cell.length_c   1.000
_cell.angle_alpha   90.00
_cell.angle_beta   90.00
_cell.angle_gamma   90.00
#
_symmetry.space_group_name_H-M   'P 1'
#
loop_
_entity.id
_entity.type
_entity.pdbx_description
1 polymer ?
#
loop_
_entity_poly.entity_id
_entity_poly.type
_entity_poly.pdbx_seq_one_letter_code
_entity_poly.pdbx_strand_id
1 'polypeptide(L)'
;MPRLSPEQWADVRAEREAGATFRELADKFGVSDAAIVKRAKAEGWGDGTDVREAIRRKVSEKVSGMVSTADPKRRAEALDRAAERAAEVIERHKADWEQHRQRFGAVTTDFESGKHAKINAEMLTIRQRGERLAWGLEDTNPAPKIEIKREW
;
A
#
# COMPACT_ATOMS: atom_id res chain seq x y z
N MET A 1 17.93 -35.95 -4.94
CA MET A 1 17.27 -34.66 -5.23
C MET A 1 17.11 -34.53 -6.73
N PRO A 2 15.96 -34.08 -7.23
CA PRO A 2 15.78 -33.72 -8.64
C PRO A 2 16.88 -32.74 -9.05
N ARG A 3 17.57 -33.02 -10.16
CA ARG A 3 18.54 -32.09 -10.74
C ARG A 3 17.80 -31.23 -11.75
N LEU A 4 17.56 -29.96 -11.40
CA LEU A 4 16.99 -29.00 -12.33
C LEU A 4 17.91 -28.82 -13.54
N SER A 5 17.32 -28.67 -14.73
CA SER A 5 18.01 -28.31 -15.96
C SER A 5 18.56 -26.88 -15.89
N PRO A 6 19.52 -26.50 -16.74
CA PRO A 6 19.99 -25.11 -16.85
C PRO A 6 18.86 -24.11 -17.10
N GLU A 7 17.87 -24.47 -17.93
CA GLU A 7 16.70 -23.64 -18.20
C GLU A 7 15.83 -23.44 -16.95
N GLN A 8 15.58 -24.52 -16.19
CA GLN A 8 14.83 -24.42 -14.94
C GLN A 8 15.55 -23.55 -13.90
N TRP A 9 16.88 -23.58 -13.86
CA TRP A 9 17.65 -22.68 -13.01
C TRP A 9 17.58 -21.21 -13.47
N ALA A 10 17.48 -20.96 -14.77
CA ALA A 10 17.23 -19.62 -15.31
C ALA A 10 15.84 -19.12 -14.91
N ASP A 11 14.82 -19.98 -14.93
CA ASP A 11 13.46 -19.64 -14.47
C ASP A 11 13.43 -19.33 -12.97
N VAL A 12 14.07 -20.17 -12.15
CA VAL A 12 14.21 -19.93 -10.69
C VAL A 12 14.86 -18.58 -10.41
N ARG A 13 15.91 -18.23 -11.18
CA ARG A 13 16.59 -16.94 -11.06
C ARG A 13 15.67 -15.79 -11.45
N ALA A 14 15.01 -15.87 -12.61
CA ALA A 14 14.11 -14.83 -13.10
C ALA A 14 12.97 -14.56 -12.09
N GLU A 15 12.39 -15.60 -11.51
CA GLU A 15 11.36 -15.47 -10.49
C GLU A 15 11.90 -14.91 -9.17
N ARG A 16 13.13 -15.27 -8.78
CA ARG A 16 13.79 -14.70 -7.60
C ARG A 16 14.01 -13.20 -7.77
N GLU A 17 14.53 -12.78 -8.92
CA GLU A 17 14.80 -11.39 -9.28
C GLU A 17 13.50 -10.59 -9.49
N ALA A 18 12.38 -11.27 -9.80
CA ALA A 18 11.04 -10.68 -9.79
C ALA A 18 10.40 -10.59 -8.39
N GLY A 19 11.03 -11.17 -7.36
CA GLY A 19 10.60 -11.05 -5.96
C GLY A 19 9.96 -12.30 -5.34
N ALA A 20 10.02 -13.46 -5.96
CA ALA A 20 9.65 -14.71 -5.29
C ALA A 20 10.60 -15.01 -4.11
N THR A 21 10.09 -15.59 -3.04
CA THR A 21 10.89 -16.05 -1.89
C THR A 21 11.54 -17.40 -2.20
N PHE A 22 12.65 -17.71 -1.52
CA PHE A 22 13.32 -19.01 -1.70
C PHE A 22 12.42 -20.21 -1.37
N ARG A 23 11.46 -20.03 -0.46
CA ARG A 23 10.49 -21.07 -0.09
C ARG A 23 9.46 -21.33 -1.19
N GLU A 24 8.90 -20.27 -1.76
CA GLU A 24 7.97 -20.39 -2.91
C GLU A 24 8.66 -21.06 -4.11
N LEU A 25 9.93 -20.72 -4.37
CA LEU A 25 10.73 -21.34 -5.42
C LEU A 25 11.05 -22.80 -5.12
N ALA A 26 11.36 -23.14 -3.87
CA ALA A 26 11.60 -24.51 -3.45
C ALA A 26 10.35 -25.40 -3.65
N ASP A 27 9.19 -24.90 -3.23
CA ASP A 27 7.90 -25.59 -3.39
C ASP A 27 7.53 -25.76 -4.87
N LYS A 28 7.75 -24.72 -5.68
CA LYS A 28 7.40 -24.71 -7.11
C LYS A 28 8.29 -25.60 -7.97
N PHE A 29 9.60 -25.61 -7.71
CA PHE A 29 10.57 -26.34 -8.52
C PHE A 29 10.99 -27.68 -7.90
N GLY A 30 10.47 -28.04 -6.72
CA GLY A 30 10.74 -29.33 -6.06
C GLY A 30 12.19 -29.52 -5.64
N VAL A 31 12.87 -28.42 -5.27
CA VAL A 31 14.28 -28.38 -4.83
C VAL A 31 14.39 -27.76 -3.45
N SER A 32 15.48 -28.04 -2.73
CA SER A 32 15.68 -27.44 -1.41
C SER A 32 15.97 -25.94 -1.51
N ASP A 33 15.38 -25.18 -0.59
CA ASP A 33 15.66 -23.76 -0.39
C ASP A 33 17.16 -23.49 -0.21
N ALA A 34 17.87 -24.33 0.54
CA ALA A 34 19.30 -24.24 0.76
C ALA A 34 20.13 -24.36 -0.54
N ALA A 35 19.68 -25.18 -1.50
CA ALA A 35 20.34 -25.28 -2.80
C ALA A 35 20.17 -24.01 -3.62
N ILE A 36 18.97 -23.42 -3.59
CA ILE A 36 18.66 -22.16 -4.26
C ILE A 36 19.45 -21.01 -3.61
N VAL A 37 19.49 -20.93 -2.28
CA VAL A 37 20.25 -19.90 -1.53
C VAL A 37 21.75 -19.99 -1.84
N LYS A 38 22.33 -21.19 -1.83
CA LYS A 38 23.76 -21.37 -2.13
C LYS A 38 24.09 -20.88 -3.53
N ARG A 39 23.23 -21.18 -4.51
CA ARG A 39 23.42 -20.77 -5.90
C ARG A 39 23.20 -19.27 -6.09
N ALA A 40 22.14 -18.71 -5.52
CA ALA A 40 21.85 -17.28 -5.53
C ALA A 40 23.00 -16.44 -4.95
N LYS A 41 23.63 -16.91 -3.86
CA LYS A 41 24.83 -16.25 -3.30
C LYS A 41 26.05 -16.34 -4.20
N ALA A 42 26.27 -17.49 -4.84
CA ALA A 42 27.41 -17.69 -5.74
C ALA A 42 27.30 -16.85 -7.03
N GLU A 43 26.08 -16.63 -7.50
CA GLU A 43 25.80 -15.93 -8.76
C GLU A 43 25.29 -14.48 -8.56
N GLY A 44 25.14 -14.02 -7.31
CA GLY A 44 24.75 -12.65 -6.97
C GLY A 44 23.32 -12.28 -7.39
N TRP A 45 22.34 -13.17 -7.20
CA TRP A 45 20.96 -12.89 -7.61
C TRP A 45 20.31 -11.77 -6.80
N GLY A 46 19.59 -10.88 -7.47
CA GLY A 46 18.82 -9.81 -6.84
C GLY A 46 17.63 -10.33 -6.04
N ASP A 47 17.18 -9.56 -5.04
CA ASP A 47 16.07 -9.95 -4.18
C ASP A 47 14.68 -9.46 -4.65
N GLY A 48 14.67 -8.74 -5.78
CA GLY A 48 13.49 -8.17 -6.41
C GLY A 48 12.95 -6.91 -5.73
N THR A 49 13.68 -6.30 -4.78
CA THR A 49 13.25 -5.06 -4.11
C THR A 49 13.04 -3.92 -5.11
N ASP A 50 14.00 -3.67 -6.00
CA ASP A 50 13.90 -2.63 -7.04
C ASP A 50 12.77 -2.91 -8.04
N VAL A 51 12.54 -4.18 -8.38
CA VAL A 51 11.46 -4.62 -9.27
C VAL A 51 10.10 -4.41 -8.61
N ARG A 52 9.96 -4.71 -7.32
CA ARG A 52 8.73 -4.43 -6.56
C ARG A 52 8.43 -2.94 -6.48
N GLU A 53 9.44 -2.10 -6.26
CA GLU A 53 9.25 -0.64 -6.27
C GLU A 53 8.83 -0.14 -7.65
N ALA A 54 9.46 -0.63 -8.72
CA ALA A 54 9.09 -0.29 -10.10
C ALA A 54 7.67 -0.74 -10.44
N ILE A 55 7.25 -1.94 -10.00
CA ILE A 55 5.88 -2.44 -10.15
C ILE A 55 4.92 -1.54 -9.37
N ARG A 56 5.21 -1.18 -8.11
CA ARG A 56 4.36 -0.31 -7.30
C ARG A 56 4.17 1.05 -7.95
N ARG A 57 5.24 1.66 -8.50
CA ARG A 57 5.16 2.91 -9.27
C ARG A 57 4.27 2.73 -10.50
N LYS A 58 4.47 1.68 -11.29
CA LYS A 58 3.70 1.43 -12.53
C LYS A 58 2.23 1.12 -12.26
N VAL A 59 1.92 0.43 -11.17
CA VAL A 59 0.55 0.21 -10.69
C VAL A 59 -0.06 1.54 -10.27
N SER A 60 0.65 2.37 -9.51
CA SER A 60 0.20 3.71 -9.14
C SER A 60 -0.07 4.59 -10.37
N GLU A 61 0.82 4.60 -11.37
CA GLU A 61 0.62 5.31 -12.64
C GLU A 61 -0.62 4.83 -13.40
N LYS A 62 -0.85 3.51 -13.46
CA LYS A 62 -2.04 2.93 -14.11
C LYS A 62 -3.33 3.27 -13.36
N VAL A 63 -3.32 3.16 -12.03
CA VAL A 63 -4.50 3.41 -11.19
C VAL A 63 -4.82 4.90 -11.14
N SER A 64 -3.81 5.76 -10.99
CA SER A 64 -3.97 7.22 -11.04
C SER A 64 -4.21 7.74 -12.44
N GLY A 65 -3.92 6.97 -13.50
CA GLY A 65 -3.96 7.46 -14.87
C GLY A 65 -2.88 8.50 -15.19
N MET A 66 -1.96 8.76 -14.25
CA MET A 66 -0.76 9.57 -14.49
C MET A 66 0.27 8.71 -15.21
N VAL A 67 0.07 8.48 -16.51
CA VAL A 67 1.19 8.09 -17.36
C VAL A 67 2.07 9.33 -17.51
N SER A 68 3.39 9.17 -17.33
CA SER A 68 4.39 10.18 -17.71
C SER A 68 4.24 10.48 -19.20
N THR A 69 3.33 11.39 -19.52
CA THR A 69 3.05 11.84 -20.87
C THR A 69 3.91 13.07 -21.09
N ALA A 70 4.72 13.05 -22.16
CA ALA A 70 5.54 14.19 -22.55
C ALA A 70 4.69 15.41 -22.97
N ASP A 71 3.38 15.22 -23.18
CA ASP A 71 2.41 16.24 -23.53
C ASP A 71 1.83 16.94 -22.28
N PRO A 72 2.13 18.24 -22.07
CA PRO A 72 1.65 18.99 -20.91
C PRO A 72 0.12 19.01 -20.76
N LYS A 73 -0.63 18.98 -21.87
CA LYS A 73 -2.10 19.03 -21.84
C LYS A 73 -2.68 17.73 -21.27
N ARG A 74 -2.17 16.58 -21.74
CA ARG A 74 -2.59 15.26 -21.24
C ARG A 74 -2.22 15.06 -19.77
N ARG A 75 -1.08 15.63 -19.34
CA ARG A 75 -0.68 15.63 -17.93
C ARG A 75 -1.62 16.46 -17.07
N ALA A 76 -2.05 17.64 -17.53
CA ALA A 76 -3.03 18.47 -16.83
C ALA A 76 -4.37 17.74 -16.68
N GLU A 77 -4.91 17.18 -17.77
CA GLU A 77 -6.15 16.41 -17.73
C GLU A 77 -6.07 15.18 -16.81
N ALA A 78 -4.91 14.51 -16.75
CA ALA A 78 -4.69 13.39 -15.83
C ALA A 78 -4.61 13.83 -14.36
N LEU A 79 -4.03 15.00 -14.09
CA LEU A 79 -4.02 15.62 -12.77
C LEU A 79 -5.42 16.01 -12.34
N ASP A 80 -6.21 16.64 -13.21
CA ASP A 80 -7.59 17.04 -12.92
C ASP A 80 -8.45 15.82 -12.56
N ARG A 81 -8.39 14.74 -13.35
CA ARG A 81 -9.08 13.48 -13.03
C ARG A 81 -8.62 12.83 -11.73
N ALA A 82 -7.36 12.97 -11.36
CA ALA A 82 -6.86 12.48 -10.08
C ALA A 82 -7.37 13.33 -8.92
N ALA A 83 -7.42 14.65 -9.10
CA ALA A 83 -7.95 15.60 -8.13
C ALA A 83 -9.46 15.42 -7.92
N GLU A 84 -10.24 15.20 -8.98
CA GLU A 84 -11.67 14.92 -8.91
C GLU A 84 -11.96 13.67 -8.07
N ARG A 85 -11.25 12.56 -8.33
CA ARG A 85 -11.40 11.34 -7.53
C ARG A 85 -11.02 11.54 -6.06
N ALA A 86 -9.96 12.33 -5.81
CA ALA A 86 -9.60 12.68 -4.44
C ALA A 86 -10.69 13.51 -3.75
N ALA A 87 -11.29 14.45 -4.47
CA ALA A 87 -12.39 15.27 -3.98
C ALA A 87 -13.63 14.41 -3.66
N GLU A 88 -13.99 13.46 -4.51
CA GLU A 88 -15.11 12.52 -4.27
C GLU A 88 -14.91 11.72 -2.98
N VAL A 89 -13.71 11.19 -2.74
CA VAL A 89 -13.37 10.46 -1.50
C VAL A 89 -13.53 11.38 -0.29
N ILE A 90 -13.03 12.61 -0.38
CA ILE A 90 -13.12 13.59 0.71
C ILE A 90 -14.58 13.99 0.98
N GLU A 91 -15.39 14.24 -0.05
CA GLU A 91 -16.79 14.60 0.10
C GLU A 91 -17.61 13.46 0.72
N ARG A 92 -17.38 12.21 0.29
CA ARG A 92 -18.00 11.05 0.96
C ARG A 92 -17.61 10.96 2.42
N HIS A 93 -16.34 11.17 2.75
CA HIS A 93 -15.89 11.16 4.14
C HIS A 93 -16.58 12.22 4.98
N LYS A 94 -16.77 13.44 4.46
CA LYS A 94 -17.53 14.50 5.13
C LYS A 94 -18.99 14.06 5.35
N ALA A 95 -19.62 13.48 4.34
CA ALA A 95 -21.00 13.00 4.43
C ALA A 95 -21.16 11.87 5.45
N ASP A 96 -20.20 10.96 5.57
CA ASP A 96 -20.21 9.90 6.59
C ASP A 96 -20.21 10.48 8.01
N TRP A 97 -19.40 11.52 8.26
CA TRP A 97 -19.34 12.19 9.55
C TRP A 97 -20.59 12.98 9.87
N GLU A 98 -21.19 13.60 8.87
CA GLU A 98 -22.48 14.29 9.03
C GLU A 98 -23.59 13.28 9.36
N GLN A 99 -23.65 12.14 8.67
CA GLN A 99 -24.58 11.05 8.99
C GLN A 99 -24.35 10.50 10.41
N HIS A 100 -23.09 10.34 10.84
CA HIS A 100 -22.77 9.95 12.21
C HIS A 100 -23.32 10.96 13.22
N ARG A 101 -23.11 12.26 12.98
CA ARG A 101 -23.64 13.34 13.83
C ARG A 101 -25.16 13.36 13.85
N GLN A 102 -25.83 13.16 12.72
CA GLN A 102 -27.29 13.08 12.67
C GLN A 102 -27.84 11.88 13.45
N ARG A 103 -27.12 10.75 13.41
CA ARG A 103 -27.54 9.52 14.08
C ARG A 103 -27.33 9.55 15.60
N PHE A 104 -26.22 10.10 16.07
CA PHE A 104 -25.82 10.03 17.49
C PHE A 104 -25.92 11.36 18.23
N GLY A 105 -26.03 12.48 17.52
CA GLY A 105 -26.14 13.81 18.11
C GLY A 105 -24.90 14.23 18.90
N ALA A 106 -25.13 14.91 20.02
CA ALA A 106 -24.07 15.24 20.98
C ALA A 106 -23.65 14.01 21.79
N VAL A 107 -22.47 14.07 22.41
CA VAL A 107 -22.00 13.02 23.32
C VAL A 107 -22.99 12.89 24.48
N THR A 108 -23.63 11.73 24.55
CA THR A 108 -24.61 11.39 25.59
C THR A 108 -23.92 11.01 26.91
N THR A 109 -24.61 11.25 28.02
CA THR A 109 -24.20 10.81 29.37
C THR A 109 -24.56 9.35 29.64
N ASP A 110 -25.42 8.73 28.82
CA ASP A 110 -25.72 7.30 28.89
C ASP A 110 -24.54 6.49 28.34
N PHE A 111 -24.00 5.60 29.18
CA PHE A 111 -22.75 4.90 28.88
C PHE A 111 -22.86 3.97 27.66
N GLU A 112 -23.95 3.19 27.56
CA GLU A 112 -24.11 2.24 26.45
C GLU A 112 -24.36 2.95 25.12
N SER A 113 -25.16 4.01 25.13
CA SER A 113 -25.37 4.86 23.95
C SER A 113 -24.07 5.56 23.53
N GLY A 114 -23.28 6.06 24.48
CA GLY A 114 -21.98 6.67 24.22
C GLY A 114 -20.97 5.67 23.64
N LYS A 115 -20.95 4.44 24.16
CA LYS A 115 -20.12 3.34 23.64
C LYS A 115 -20.50 2.97 22.21
N HIS A 116 -21.79 2.88 21.89
CA HIS A 116 -22.26 2.61 20.53
C HIS A 116 -21.81 3.71 19.56
N ALA A 117 -21.99 4.98 19.93
CA ALA A 117 -21.55 6.12 19.12
C ALA A 117 -20.03 6.09 18.87
N LYS A 118 -19.25 5.79 19.91
CA LYS A 118 -17.78 5.64 19.82
C LYS A 118 -17.36 4.53 18.86
N ILE A 119 -17.89 3.31 19.02
CA ILE A 119 -17.53 2.17 18.17
C ILE A 119 -17.83 2.48 16.70
N ASN A 120 -18.96 3.15 16.43
CA ASN A 120 -19.32 3.55 15.08
C ASN A 120 -18.35 4.59 14.49
N ALA A 121 -17.97 5.61 15.28
CA ALA A 121 -16.98 6.61 14.87
C ALA A 121 -15.58 6.01 14.62
N GLU A 122 -15.16 5.05 15.45
CA GLU A 122 -13.89 4.33 15.28
C GLU A 122 -13.90 3.49 14.00
N MET A 123 -15.01 2.79 13.72
CA MET A 123 -15.17 2.02 12.48
C MET A 123 -15.09 2.93 11.24
N LEU A 124 -15.76 4.09 11.26
CA LEU A 124 -15.65 5.10 10.20
C LEU A 124 -14.20 5.57 10.03
N THR A 125 -13.51 5.90 11.12
CA THR A 125 -12.11 6.34 11.08
C THR A 125 -11.20 5.30 10.44
N ILE A 126 -11.33 4.02 10.81
CA ILE A 126 -10.52 2.93 10.26
C ILE A 126 -10.80 2.76 8.75
N ARG A 127 -12.07 2.79 8.35
CA ARG A 127 -12.47 2.68 6.94
C ARG A 127 -11.87 3.83 6.11
N GLN A 128 -12.06 5.06 6.56
CA GLN A 128 -11.58 6.24 5.84
C GLN A 128 -10.05 6.28 5.76
N ARG A 129 -9.36 5.83 6.81
CA ARG A 129 -7.90 5.68 6.78
C ARG A 129 -7.45 4.66 5.73
N GLY A 130 -8.06 3.46 5.74
CA GLY A 130 -7.75 2.42 4.76
C GLY A 130 -8.01 2.89 3.33
N GLU A 131 -9.10 3.64 3.14
CA GLU A 131 -9.42 4.23 1.84
C GLU A 131 -8.40 5.29 1.41
N ARG A 132 -8.07 6.26 2.27
CA ARG A 132 -7.02 7.27 1.98
C ARG A 132 -5.69 6.61 1.64
N LEU A 133 -5.30 5.55 2.33
CA LEU A 133 -4.11 4.77 2.04
C LEU A 133 -4.17 4.14 0.64
N ALA A 134 -5.31 3.55 0.27
CA ALA A 134 -5.50 2.94 -1.05
C ALA A 134 -5.43 3.97 -2.19
N TRP A 135 -5.84 5.22 -1.94
CA TRP A 135 -5.83 6.32 -2.92
C TRP A 135 -4.60 7.23 -2.83
N GLY A 136 -3.66 7.00 -1.91
CA GLY A 136 -2.48 7.83 -1.74
C GLY A 136 -2.78 9.25 -1.21
N LEU A 137 -3.86 9.40 -0.44
CA LEU A 137 -4.32 10.67 0.13
C LEU A 137 -3.91 10.87 1.61
N GLU A 138 -2.93 10.10 2.11
CA GLU A 138 -2.37 10.39 3.43
C GLU A 138 -1.46 11.62 3.35
N ASP A 139 -1.54 12.48 4.37
CA ASP A 139 -0.53 13.51 4.60
C ASP A 139 0.78 12.80 4.93
N THR A 140 1.68 12.69 3.94
CA THR A 140 3.03 12.13 4.13
C THR A 140 3.94 13.05 4.95
N ASN A 141 3.41 14.14 5.52
CA ASN A 141 4.18 15.06 6.33
C ASN A 141 3.86 14.80 7.82
N PRO A 142 4.66 14.00 8.54
CA PRO A 142 4.49 13.90 9.98
C PRO A 142 4.71 15.29 10.57
N ALA A 143 3.72 15.77 11.34
CA ALA A 143 3.86 17.01 12.09
C ALA A 143 5.21 17.00 12.85
N PRO A 144 5.95 18.13 12.91
CA PRO A 144 7.25 18.17 13.53
C PRO A 144 7.15 17.65 14.97
N LYS A 145 8.02 16.68 15.30
CA LYS A 145 8.07 16.06 16.61
C LYS A 145 8.54 17.11 17.62
N ILE A 146 7.62 17.72 18.36
CA ILE A 146 7.95 18.69 19.41
C ILE A 146 8.46 17.91 20.62
N GLU A 147 9.78 17.85 20.78
CA GLU A 147 10.41 17.34 22.01
C GLU A 147 10.32 18.41 23.11
N ILE A 148 9.37 18.26 24.03
CA ILE A 148 9.31 19.07 25.24
C ILE A 148 10.36 18.54 26.21
N LYS A 149 11.52 19.19 26.25
CA LYS A 149 12.52 18.96 27.31
C LYS A 149 11.94 19.50 28.62
N ARG A 150 11.66 18.61 29.57
CA ARG A 150 11.41 18.98 30.95
C ARG A 150 12.75 19.00 31.67
N GLU A 151 13.24 20.20 31.97
CA GLU A 151 14.29 20.38 32.96
C GLU A 151 13.67 20.17 34.34
N TRP A 152 14.31 19.32 35.15
CA TRP A 152 13.94 19.04 36.53
C TRP A 152 14.64 20.02 37.47
#